data_AF-A0A748IGG9-F1
#
_entry.id   AF-A0A748IGG9-F1
#
_cell.length_a   1.000
_cell.length_b   1.000
_cell.length_c   1.000
_cell.angle_alpha   90.00
_cell.angle_beta   90.00
_cell.angle_gamma   90.00
#
_symmetry.space_group_name_H-M   'P 1'
#
loop_
_entity.id
_entity.type
_entity.pdbx_description
1 polymer ?
#
loop_
_entity_poly.entity_id
_entity_poly.type
_entity_poly.pdbx_seq_one_letter_code
_entity_poly.pdbx_strand_id
1 'polypeptide(L)'
;MSHLKTDWLCVATEGDTVDGRIIERQWIIDMGETYDYNHYVALIWPEHEDDYGNFGEVLEATWNDGEDGLARLYVSLCPNIRLIFANHEDQLLFFSIEPEENWRGSGRTYLKGLAVTDTPASVGTTRLRFSSRRKKLSKQGYYGCVISRDGKIKQEERMKNWQKLFGIKPKFEDETPPDDTAQGDDKLQALANAVN
;
A
#
# COMPACT_ATOMS: atom_id res chain seq x y z
N MET A 1 19.20 20.55 -6.83
CA MET A 1 18.56 19.23 -6.78
C MET A 1 17.12 19.36 -7.23
N SER A 2 16.60 18.43 -8.03
CA SER A 2 15.19 18.46 -8.42
C SER A 2 14.32 18.20 -7.18
N HIS A 3 13.47 19.17 -6.81
CA HIS A 3 12.49 19.04 -5.72
C HIS A 3 11.25 18.24 -6.14
N LEU A 4 11.45 17.11 -6.83
CA LEU A 4 10.34 16.23 -7.20
C LEU A 4 10.02 15.34 -6.01
N LYS A 5 8.86 15.57 -5.39
CA LYS A 5 8.31 14.73 -4.31
C LYS A 5 7.11 13.98 -4.87
N THR A 6 7.02 12.67 -4.63
CA THR A 6 5.83 11.89 -4.96
C THR A 6 4.75 12.09 -3.90
N ASP A 7 3.50 11.81 -4.27
CA ASP A 7 2.47 11.49 -3.28
C ASP A 7 2.84 10.21 -2.51
N TRP A 8 2.02 9.85 -1.52
CA TRP A 8 2.21 8.64 -0.74
C TRP A 8 1.99 7.38 -1.59
N LEU A 9 2.98 6.50 -1.59
CA LEU A 9 2.99 5.25 -2.34
C LEU A 9 3.02 4.09 -1.34
N CYS A 10 2.14 3.10 -1.53
CA CYS A 10 2.19 1.87 -0.76
C CYS A 10 3.37 1.03 -1.24
N VAL A 11 4.30 0.67 -0.34
CA VAL A 11 5.52 -0.06 -0.69
C VAL A 11 5.63 -1.45 -0.06
N ALA A 12 4.78 -1.74 0.94
CA ALA A 12 4.66 -3.07 1.51
C ALA A 12 3.32 -3.24 2.23
N THR A 13 2.83 -4.48 2.26
CA THR A 13 1.72 -4.93 3.11
C THR A 13 2.22 -6.05 4.01
N GLU A 14 1.73 -6.12 5.25
CA GLU A 14 2.02 -7.25 6.15
C GLU A 14 1.58 -8.60 5.54
N GLY A 15 2.21 -9.68 5.99
CA GLY A 15 1.88 -11.05 5.61
C GLY A 15 2.91 -11.72 4.71
N ASP A 16 2.47 -12.78 4.03
CA ASP A 16 3.32 -13.64 3.19
C ASP A 16 3.84 -12.87 1.96
N THR A 17 5.14 -12.99 1.69
CA THR A 17 5.81 -12.41 0.51
C THR A 17 5.92 -13.42 -0.63
N VAL A 18 6.21 -12.91 -1.84
CA VAL A 18 6.36 -13.75 -3.04
C VAL A 18 7.51 -14.74 -2.91
N ASP A 19 8.56 -14.38 -2.16
CA ASP A 19 9.75 -15.20 -1.94
C ASP A 19 9.68 -16.11 -0.70
N GLY A 20 8.51 -16.22 -0.06
CA GLY A 20 8.25 -17.15 1.04
C GLY A 20 8.67 -16.67 2.43
N ARG A 21 9.04 -15.38 2.57
CA ARG A 21 9.22 -14.72 3.87
C ARG A 21 7.87 -14.19 4.38
N ILE A 22 7.90 -13.65 5.60
CA ILE A 22 6.74 -13.01 6.23
C ILE A 22 7.15 -11.60 6.63
N ILE A 23 6.39 -10.60 6.20
CA ILE A 23 6.51 -9.24 6.72
C ILE A 23 5.60 -9.13 7.94
N GLU A 24 6.20 -9.02 9.13
CA GLU A 24 5.44 -8.87 10.35
C GLU A 24 4.74 -7.52 10.41
N ARG A 25 3.53 -7.50 10.98
CA ARG A 25 2.78 -6.26 11.25
C ARG A 25 3.63 -5.25 12.02
N GLN A 26 4.38 -5.71 13.02
CA GLN A 26 5.22 -4.84 13.84
C GLN A 26 6.35 -4.20 13.03
N TRP A 27 6.87 -4.87 12.00
CA TRP A 27 7.88 -4.29 11.12
C TRP A 27 7.32 -3.09 10.37
N ILE A 28 6.11 -3.21 9.80
CA ILE A 28 5.42 -2.12 9.11
C ILE A 28 5.20 -0.92 10.04
N ILE A 29 4.71 -1.18 11.25
CA ILE A 29 4.45 -0.15 12.26
C ILE A 29 5.75 0.53 12.67
N ASP A 30 6.78 -0.23 13.03
CA ASP A 30 8.06 0.31 13.46
C ASP A 30 8.74 1.13 12.38
N MET A 31 8.76 0.64 11.14
CA MET A 31 9.31 1.40 10.02
C MET A 31 8.55 2.71 9.81
N GLY A 32 7.22 2.69 9.85
CA GLY A 32 6.41 3.89 9.67
C GLY A 32 6.52 4.90 10.82
N GLU A 33 6.77 4.47 12.05
CA GLU A 33 6.88 5.35 13.23
C GLU A 33 8.29 5.86 13.50
N THR A 34 9.30 5.05 13.18
CA THR A 34 10.69 5.37 13.54
C THR A 34 11.47 6.04 12.42
N TYR A 35 11.01 5.93 11.17
CA TYR A 35 11.71 6.51 10.04
C TYR A 35 11.88 8.02 10.19
N ASP A 36 13.11 8.49 10.02
CA ASP A 36 13.46 9.90 10.11
C ASP A 36 14.59 10.19 9.15
N TYR A 37 14.31 11.07 8.19
CA TYR A 37 15.24 11.44 7.12
C TYR A 37 16.57 11.98 7.64
N ASN A 38 16.57 12.71 8.77
CA ASN A 38 17.78 13.31 9.33
C ASN A 38 18.60 12.31 10.14
N HIS A 39 17.98 11.24 10.64
CA HIS A 39 18.63 10.16 11.36
C HIS A 39 19.38 9.23 10.42
N TYR A 40 18.68 8.68 9.43
CA TYR A 40 19.25 7.82 8.39
C TYR A 40 18.31 7.78 7.19
N VAL A 41 18.78 8.22 6.02
CA VAL A 41 17.97 8.22 4.80
C VAL A 41 18.00 6.85 4.13
N ALA A 42 16.83 6.29 3.85
CA ALA A 42 16.70 5.13 2.99
C ALA A 42 16.91 5.55 1.54
N LEU A 43 17.98 5.05 0.93
CA LEU A 43 18.24 5.22 -0.49
C LEU A 43 17.41 4.23 -1.31
N ILE A 44 17.12 4.63 -2.55
CA ILE A 44 16.40 3.79 -3.49
C ILE A 44 17.42 2.98 -4.31
N TRP A 45 17.34 1.66 -4.27
CA TRP A 45 18.26 0.75 -4.97
C TRP A 45 17.57 0.01 -6.11
N PRO A 46 18.14 -0.06 -7.31
CA PRO A 46 17.63 -0.95 -8.34
C PRO A 46 17.88 -2.41 -7.93
N GLU A 47 16.85 -3.24 -7.90
CA GLU A 47 16.97 -4.70 -7.65
C GLU A 47 17.73 -5.09 -6.37
N HIS A 48 17.70 -4.26 -5.31
CA HIS A 48 18.48 -4.44 -4.08
C HIS A 48 20.02 -4.37 -4.26
N GLU A 49 20.50 -3.79 -5.36
CA GLU A 49 21.94 -3.68 -5.69
C GLU A 49 22.45 -2.23 -5.54
N ASP A 50 23.60 -2.07 -4.89
CA ASP A 50 24.24 -0.76 -4.68
C ASP A 50 25.35 -0.42 -5.69
N ASP A 51 25.77 -1.40 -6.50
CA ASP A 51 26.83 -1.26 -7.52
C ASP A 51 26.50 -0.26 -8.64
N TYR A 52 25.20 -0.10 -8.95
CA TYR A 52 24.75 0.77 -10.04
C TYR A 52 24.49 2.21 -9.58
N GLY A 53 24.67 2.51 -8.29
CA GLY A 53 24.33 3.79 -7.68
C GLY A 53 22.82 3.98 -7.45
N ASN A 54 22.46 4.84 -6.50
CA ASN A 54 21.07 5.01 -6.08
C ASN A 54 20.16 5.63 -7.15
N PHE A 55 18.86 5.43 -6.97
CA PHE A 55 17.76 5.84 -7.83
C PHE A 55 16.89 6.94 -7.19
N GLY A 56 17.34 7.47 -6.04
CA GLY A 56 16.67 8.51 -5.29
C GLY A 56 16.68 8.21 -3.79
N GLU A 57 15.78 8.89 -3.08
CA GLU A 57 15.72 8.88 -1.63
C GLU A 57 14.26 8.72 -1.17
N VAL A 58 14.05 8.05 -0.04
CA VAL A 58 12.79 8.09 0.68
C VAL A 58 12.79 9.33 1.58
N LEU A 59 11.82 10.22 1.39
CA LEU A 59 11.72 11.46 2.17
C LEU A 59 11.00 11.23 3.50
N GLU A 60 9.88 10.51 3.45
CA GLU A 60 9.00 10.29 4.59
C GLU A 60 8.44 8.88 4.50
N ALA A 61 8.22 8.25 5.65
CA ALA A 61 7.51 6.97 5.76
C ALA A 61 6.42 7.09 6.83
N THR A 62 5.33 6.37 6.64
CA THR A 62 4.24 6.25 7.60
C THR A 62 3.54 4.91 7.39
N TRP A 63 2.71 4.51 8.33
CA TRP A 63 1.94 3.27 8.21
C TRP A 63 0.46 3.55 8.46
N ASN A 64 -0.41 2.76 7.85
CA ASN A 64 -1.85 2.75 8.15
C ASN A 64 -2.44 1.37 7.87
N ASP A 65 -3.54 1.06 8.56
CA ASP A 65 -4.37 -0.09 8.22
C ASP A 65 -5.14 0.14 6.92
N GLY A 66 -5.18 -0.90 6.09
CA GLY A 66 -6.09 -1.00 4.97
C GLY A 66 -7.54 -1.21 5.38
N GLU A 67 -8.47 -1.06 4.42
CA GLU A 67 -9.87 -1.45 4.63
C GLU A 67 -10.05 -2.94 4.96
N ASP A 68 -9.07 -3.77 4.60
CA ASP A 68 -8.98 -5.19 4.90
C ASP A 68 -8.29 -5.49 6.24
N GLY A 69 -7.94 -4.46 7.03
CA GLY A 69 -7.31 -4.59 8.36
C GLY A 69 -5.82 -4.93 8.33
N LEU A 70 -5.21 -5.03 7.15
CA LEU A 70 -3.78 -5.30 6.99
C LEU A 70 -2.96 -4.01 7.12
N ALA A 71 -1.88 -4.03 7.89
CA ALA A 71 -0.97 -2.90 7.98
C ALA A 71 -0.21 -2.73 6.65
N ARG A 72 -0.13 -1.48 6.19
CA ARG A 72 0.60 -1.09 4.99
C ARG A 72 1.59 0.01 5.28
N LEU A 73 2.78 -0.10 4.69
CA LEU A 73 3.80 0.93 4.72
C LEU A 73 3.62 1.85 3.52
N TYR A 74 3.56 3.15 3.79
CA TYR A 74 3.49 4.20 2.80
C TYR A 74 4.72 5.08 2.86
N VAL A 75 5.25 5.47 1.71
CA VAL A 75 6.41 6.36 1.63
C VAL A 75 6.18 7.48 0.62
N SER A 76 6.87 8.59 0.82
CA SER A 76 7.03 9.64 -0.18
C SER A 76 8.48 9.68 -0.65
N LEU A 77 8.68 9.75 -1.96
CA LEU A 77 9.98 9.59 -2.60
C LEU A 77 10.46 10.89 -3.24
N CYS A 78 11.79 11.04 -3.28
CA CYS A 78 12.50 11.97 -4.14
C CYS A 78 13.24 11.16 -5.22
N PRO A 79 12.61 10.85 -6.37
CA PRO A 79 13.25 10.10 -7.43
C PRO A 79 14.34 10.95 -8.09
N ASN A 80 15.47 10.33 -8.41
CA ASN A 80 16.48 10.96 -9.24
C ASN A 80 16.21 10.70 -10.73
N ILE A 81 17.04 11.29 -11.59
CA ILE A 81 16.86 11.21 -13.05
C ILE A 81 16.92 9.76 -13.58
N ARG A 82 17.67 8.87 -12.93
CA ARG A 82 17.82 7.46 -13.36
C ARG A 82 16.52 6.70 -13.17
N LEU A 83 15.87 6.86 -12.02
CA LEU A 83 14.56 6.26 -11.76
C LEU A 83 13.49 6.79 -12.70
N ILE A 84 13.52 8.08 -13.00
CA ILE A 84 12.60 8.69 -13.97
C ILE A 84 12.78 8.06 -15.36
N PHE A 85 14.03 7.86 -15.80
CA PHE A 85 14.30 7.21 -17.08
C PHE A 85 13.90 5.75 -17.11
N ALA A 86 14.25 4.95 -16.10
CA ALA A 86 13.86 3.55 -16.02
C ALA A 86 12.33 3.39 -16.05
N ASN A 87 11.61 4.21 -15.29
CA ASN A 87 10.15 4.18 -15.29
C ASN A 87 9.55 4.63 -16.63
N HIS A 88 10.19 5.56 -17.34
CA HIS A 88 9.77 5.97 -18.69
C HIS A 88 9.93 4.82 -19.71
N GLU A 89 10.86 3.91 -19.47
CA GLU A 89 11.07 2.69 -20.26
C GLU A 89 10.21 1.51 -19.76
N ASP A 90 9.26 1.76 -18.86
CA ASP A 90 8.43 0.74 -18.21
C ASP A 90 9.25 -0.35 -17.49
N GLN A 91 10.34 0.05 -16.84
CA GLN A 91 11.18 -0.79 -15.99
C GLN A 91 11.15 -0.30 -14.54
N LEU A 92 11.50 -1.18 -13.60
CA LEU A 92 11.60 -0.92 -12.16
C LEU A 92 10.30 -0.30 -11.61
N LEU A 93 9.20 -1.01 -11.88
CA LEU A 93 7.84 -0.52 -11.70
C LEU A 93 7.27 -0.72 -10.30
N PHE A 94 7.88 -1.57 -9.48
CA PHE A 94 7.37 -1.95 -8.17
C PHE A 94 8.44 -1.78 -7.08
N PHE A 95 8.02 -2.02 -5.84
CA PHE A 95 8.83 -1.76 -4.67
C PHE A 95 9.08 -3.05 -3.87
N SER A 96 10.22 -3.09 -3.19
CA SER A 96 10.54 -4.13 -2.22
C SER A 96 11.30 -3.48 -1.05
N ILE A 97 10.79 -3.64 0.16
CA ILE A 97 11.37 -2.99 1.36
C ILE A 97 12.67 -3.66 1.80
N GLU A 98 13.58 -2.88 2.39
CA GLU A 98 14.78 -3.39 3.06
C GLU A 98 14.70 -3.07 4.56
N PRO A 99 14.00 -3.91 5.34
CA PRO A 99 13.93 -3.74 6.79
C PRO A 99 15.27 -4.11 7.43
N GLU A 100 15.72 -3.30 8.39
CA GLU A 100 16.78 -3.66 9.33
C GLU A 100 16.14 -3.88 10.69
N GLU A 101 16.08 -5.15 11.09
CA GLU A 101 15.59 -5.55 12.40
C GLU A 101 16.54 -5.07 13.50
N ASN A 102 15.99 -4.75 14.68
CA ASN A 102 16.76 -4.29 15.85
C ASN A 102 17.70 -3.10 15.54
N TRP A 103 17.16 -2.08 14.84
CA TRP A 103 17.93 -0.91 14.41
C TRP A 103 18.68 -0.28 15.58
N ARG A 104 20.01 -0.27 15.48
CA ARG A 104 20.94 0.27 16.50
C ARG A 104 20.70 -0.27 17.92
N GLY A 105 20.19 -1.49 18.05
CA GLY A 105 19.92 -2.11 19.35
C GLY A 105 18.62 -1.65 20.02
N SER A 106 17.72 -1.00 19.27
CA SER A 106 16.44 -0.50 19.82
C SER A 106 15.37 -1.58 20.01
N GLY A 107 15.57 -2.77 19.44
CA GLY A 107 14.54 -3.81 19.33
C GLY A 107 13.44 -3.49 18.31
N ARG A 108 13.51 -2.36 17.61
CA ARG A 108 12.52 -1.94 16.61
C ARG A 108 13.08 -2.05 15.20
N THR A 109 12.20 -2.30 14.23
CA THR A 109 12.57 -2.42 12.81
C THR A 109 12.64 -1.05 12.16
N TYR A 110 13.66 -0.79 11.35
CA TYR A 110 13.84 0.48 10.64
C TYR A 110 13.85 0.26 9.12
N LEU A 111 13.31 1.23 8.37
CA LEU A 111 13.38 1.22 6.91
C LEU A 111 14.77 1.69 6.51
N LYS A 112 15.69 0.76 6.29
CA LYS A 112 17.08 1.05 5.94
C LYS A 112 17.25 1.36 4.46
N GLY A 113 16.44 0.74 3.61
CA GLY A 113 16.49 0.95 2.17
C GLY A 113 15.17 0.63 1.50
N LEU A 114 15.05 1.01 0.24
CA LEU A 114 13.91 0.70 -0.58
C LEU A 114 14.40 0.26 -1.97
N ALA A 115 14.07 -0.94 -2.40
CA ALA A 115 14.33 -1.33 -3.76
C ALA A 115 13.20 -0.92 -4.70
N VAL A 116 13.59 -0.57 -5.93
CA VAL A 116 12.71 -0.56 -7.09
C VAL A 116 13.06 -1.77 -7.95
N THR A 117 12.06 -2.55 -8.34
CA THR A 117 12.25 -3.87 -8.96
C THR A 117 11.04 -4.22 -9.83
N ASP A 118 11.26 -5.06 -10.85
CA ASP A 118 10.19 -5.68 -11.62
C ASP A 118 9.79 -7.07 -11.08
N THR A 119 10.50 -7.57 -10.06
CA THR A 119 10.24 -8.81 -9.33
C THR A 119 10.11 -8.58 -7.81
N PRO A 120 9.11 -7.80 -7.35
CA PRO A 120 8.97 -7.43 -5.95
C PRO A 120 8.67 -8.64 -5.06
N ALA A 121 9.35 -8.71 -3.90
CA ALA A 121 8.97 -9.64 -2.83
C ALA A 121 7.75 -9.12 -2.05
N SER A 122 7.70 -7.81 -1.81
CA SER A 122 6.59 -7.14 -1.12
C SER A 122 5.29 -7.20 -1.93
N VAL A 123 4.17 -7.39 -1.23
CA VAL A 123 2.84 -7.53 -1.83
C VAL A 123 1.98 -6.28 -1.58
N GLY A 124 1.03 -6.02 -2.47
CA GLY A 124 0.08 -4.90 -2.34
C GLY A 124 0.70 -3.52 -2.58
N THR A 125 1.80 -3.46 -3.32
CA THR A 125 2.52 -2.22 -3.61
C THR A 125 1.86 -1.42 -4.73
N THR A 126 1.92 -0.09 -4.63
CA THR A 126 1.52 0.81 -5.73
C THR A 126 2.48 0.67 -6.90
N ARG A 127 1.98 0.51 -8.13
CA ARG A 127 2.83 0.58 -9.33
C ARG A 127 3.37 2.00 -9.49
N LEU A 128 4.69 2.13 -9.60
CA LEU A 128 5.35 3.41 -9.87
C LEU A 128 5.04 3.90 -11.28
N ARG A 129 4.63 5.16 -11.39
CA ARG A 129 4.38 5.84 -12.67
C ARG A 129 4.64 7.32 -12.53
N PHE A 130 5.65 7.85 -13.22
CA PHE A 130 5.83 9.29 -13.33
C PHE A 130 5.02 9.82 -14.51
N SER A 131 4.17 10.82 -14.25
CA SER A 131 3.40 11.47 -15.32
C SER A 131 4.25 12.56 -15.99
N SER A 132 4.33 12.56 -17.33
CA SER A 132 4.99 13.63 -18.10
C SER A 132 4.10 14.83 -18.40
N ARG A 133 2.82 14.81 -17.99
CA ARG A 133 1.84 15.84 -18.34
C ARG A 133 1.24 16.49 -17.09
N ARG A 134 1.47 17.80 -16.94
CA ARG A 134 0.59 18.72 -16.18
C ARG A 134 -0.80 18.73 -16.82
N LYS A 135 -1.61 17.69 -16.59
CA LYS A 135 -3.05 17.70 -16.82
C LYS A 135 -3.70 17.09 -15.58
N LYS A 136 -4.62 17.85 -15.00
CA LYS A 136 -5.45 17.52 -13.83
C LYS A 136 -5.70 16.01 -13.81
N LEU A 137 -5.16 15.33 -12.80
CA LEU A 137 -5.26 13.89 -12.63
C LEU A 137 -6.75 13.54 -12.53
N SER A 138 -7.33 13.05 -13.62
CA SER A 138 -8.62 12.38 -13.57
C SER A 138 -8.42 11.06 -12.84
N LYS A 139 -9.15 10.88 -11.74
CA LYS A 139 -9.26 9.66 -10.93
C LYS A 139 -9.44 8.42 -11.81
N GLN A 140 -8.37 7.76 -12.23
CA GLN A 140 -8.45 6.43 -12.83
C GLN A 140 -7.07 5.75 -12.79
N GLY A 141 -6.89 4.83 -11.85
CA GLY A 141 -5.73 3.93 -11.82
C GLY A 141 -5.31 3.52 -10.41
N TYR A 142 -5.66 2.28 -10.05
CA TYR A 142 -5.05 1.36 -9.07
C TYR A 142 -4.34 1.93 -7.82
N TYR A 143 -4.91 1.59 -6.65
CA TYR A 143 -4.56 2.06 -5.29
C TYR A 143 -4.60 3.58 -5.12
N GLY A 144 -5.78 4.16 -5.32
CA GLY A 144 -6.07 5.54 -4.94
C GLY A 144 -6.26 5.68 -3.43
N CYS A 145 -5.18 5.55 -2.64
CA CYS A 145 -5.16 6.10 -1.29
C CYS A 145 -4.93 7.62 -1.40
N VAL A 146 -6.01 8.38 -1.60
CA VAL A 146 -5.92 9.84 -1.58
C VAL A 146 -5.87 10.30 -0.13
N ILE A 147 -4.70 10.74 0.34
CA ILE A 147 -4.62 11.41 1.63
C ILE A 147 -5.33 12.77 1.51
N SER A 148 -6.51 12.85 2.09
CA SER A 148 -7.19 14.13 2.27
C SER A 148 -6.47 14.93 3.36
N ARG A 149 -6.55 16.26 3.26
CA ARG A 149 -5.87 17.23 4.15
C ARG A 149 -6.16 17.04 5.65
N ASP A 150 -7.15 16.21 5.99
CA ASP A 150 -7.56 15.86 7.35
C ASP A 150 -6.96 14.53 7.88
N GLY A 151 -5.98 13.95 7.18
CA GLY A 151 -5.28 12.74 7.61
C GLY A 151 -6.10 11.45 7.59
N LYS A 152 -7.34 11.50 7.06
CA LYS A 152 -8.21 10.32 6.93
C LYS A 152 -8.08 9.72 5.54
N ILE A 153 -7.63 8.48 5.49
CA ILE A 153 -7.62 7.65 4.28
C ILE A 153 -9.07 7.22 4.00
N LYS A 154 -9.56 7.51 2.80
CA LYS A 154 -10.84 6.98 2.30
C LYS A 154 -10.59 6.36 0.95
N GLN A 155 -10.83 5.06 0.82
CA GLN A 155 -10.80 4.39 -0.47
C GLN A 155 -12.20 4.48 -1.11
N GLU A 156 -12.27 5.04 -2.32
CA GLU A 156 -13.56 5.33 -2.99
C GLU A 156 -14.15 4.10 -3.70
N GLU A 157 -13.44 2.98 -3.84
CA GLU A 157 -13.95 1.77 -4.49
C GLU A 157 -13.53 0.49 -3.75
N ARG A 158 -14.55 -0.28 -3.31
CA ARG A 158 -14.40 -1.65 -2.79
C ARG A 158 -13.60 -2.49 -3.79
N MET A 159 -12.48 -3.07 -3.33
CA MET A 159 -11.68 -3.96 -4.15
C MET A 159 -12.53 -5.12 -4.68
N LYS A 160 -12.30 -5.53 -5.94
CA LYS A 160 -12.81 -6.82 -6.41
C LYS A 160 -12.11 -7.92 -5.62
N ASN A 161 -12.89 -8.87 -5.10
CA ASN A 161 -12.51 -9.96 -4.18
C ASN A 161 -11.49 -10.98 -4.78
N TRP A 162 -10.30 -10.54 -5.22
CA TRP A 162 -9.24 -11.43 -5.70
C TRP A 162 -8.70 -12.34 -4.59
N GLN A 163 -8.75 -11.89 -3.33
CA GLN A 163 -8.43 -12.66 -2.14
C GLN A 163 -9.22 -13.98 -2.05
N LYS A 164 -10.49 -13.99 -2.50
CA LYS A 164 -11.33 -15.20 -2.59
C LYS A 164 -10.87 -16.17 -3.67
N LEU A 165 -10.24 -15.68 -4.74
CA LEU A 165 -9.71 -16.50 -5.84
C LEU A 165 -8.48 -17.31 -5.42
N PHE A 166 -7.77 -16.87 -4.37
CA PHE A 166 -6.56 -17.51 -3.84
C PHE A 166 -6.74 -18.11 -2.44
N GLY A 167 -7.97 -18.21 -1.93
CA GLY A 167 -8.26 -18.83 -0.64
C GLY A 167 -7.66 -18.08 0.56
N ILE A 168 -7.26 -16.82 0.39
CA ILE A 168 -6.72 -15.98 1.46
C ILE A 168 -7.90 -15.57 2.33
N LYS A 169 -7.96 -16.09 3.56
CA LYS A 169 -8.99 -15.71 4.54
C LYS A 169 -8.57 -14.39 5.21
N PRO A 170 -9.30 -13.28 5.01
CA PRO A 170 -9.09 -12.10 5.84
C PRO A 170 -9.37 -12.46 7.31
N LYS A 171 -8.53 -11.99 8.24
CA LYS A 171 -8.64 -12.30 9.68
C LYS A 171 -9.81 -11.60 10.39
N PHE A 172 -10.57 -10.76 9.69
CA PHE A 172 -11.81 -10.18 10.16
C PHE A 172 -12.94 -10.62 9.24
N GLU A 173 -13.71 -11.61 9.69
CA GLU A 173 -15.09 -11.78 9.24
C GLU A 173 -15.90 -10.72 10.00
N ASP A 174 -16.40 -9.71 9.28
CA ASP A 174 -17.52 -8.93 9.81
C ASP A 174 -18.65 -9.93 10.08
N GLU A 175 -19.05 -10.06 11.34
CA GLU A 175 -20.30 -10.72 11.69
C GLU A 175 -21.42 -9.96 10.99
N THR A 176 -21.82 -10.41 9.80
CA THR A 176 -23.09 -10.02 9.22
C THR A 176 -24.17 -10.58 10.15
N PRO A 177 -25.04 -9.74 10.74
CA PRO A 177 -26.27 -10.26 11.32
C PRO A 177 -27.03 -11.00 10.21
N PRO A 178 -27.73 -12.11 10.52
CA PRO A 178 -28.46 -12.86 9.53
C PRO A 178 -29.47 -11.96 8.81
N ASP A 179 -29.43 -12.00 7.49
CA ASP A 179 -30.37 -11.36 6.58
C ASP A 179 -31.74 -12.01 6.74
N ASP A 180 -32.52 -11.52 7.69
CA ASP A 180 -33.92 -11.89 7.87
C ASP A 180 -34.78 -11.01 6.94
N THR A 181 -34.68 -11.25 5.64
CA THR A 181 -35.64 -10.74 4.65
C THR A 181 -36.25 -11.88 3.82
N ALA A 182 -36.72 -12.91 4.53
CA ALA A 182 -37.72 -13.84 4.03
C ALA A 182 -38.98 -13.80 4.93
N GLN A 183 -39.53 -12.60 5.15
CA GLN A 183 -40.81 -12.40 5.84
C GLN A 183 -41.46 -11.05 5.47
N GLY A 184 -41.37 -10.65 4.19
CA GLY A 184 -41.95 -9.41 3.67
C GLY A 184 -43.27 -9.60 2.90
N ASP A 185 -43.53 -10.77 2.35
CA ASP A 185 -44.53 -10.91 1.28
C ASP A 185 -45.88 -11.48 1.74
N ASP A 186 -45.94 -12.16 2.89
CA ASP A 186 -47.19 -12.80 3.36
C ASP A 186 -48.12 -11.86 4.13
N LYS A 187 -47.63 -10.74 4.69
CA LYS A 187 -48.45 -9.80 5.48
C LYS A 187 -49.17 -8.75 4.62
N LEU A 188 -48.76 -8.53 3.37
CA LEU A 188 -49.45 -7.63 2.44
C LEU A 188 -50.59 -8.33 1.68
N GLN A 189 -50.49 -9.64 1.44
CA GLN A 189 -51.58 -10.43 0.83
C GLN A 189 -52.75 -10.69 1.80
N ALA A 190 -52.51 -10.74 3.10
CA ALA A 190 -53.56 -10.88 4.12
C ALA A 190 -54.43 -9.63 4.31
N LEU A 191 -53.90 -8.42 4.04
CA LEU A 191 -54.66 -7.17 4.11
C LEU A 191 -55.48 -6.90 2.83
N ALA A 192 -55.04 -7.40 1.68
CA ALA A 192 -55.75 -7.24 0.40
C ALA A 192 -56.99 -8.15 0.27
N ASN A 193 -57.07 -9.24 1.04
CA ASN A 193 -58.24 -10.15 1.05
C ASN A 193 -59.28 -9.84 2.14
N ALA A 194 -59.07 -8.80 2.96
CA ALA A 194 -60.01 -8.36 4.00
C ALA A 194 -60.85 -7.14 3.59
N VAL A 195 -60.74 -6.69 2.34
CA VAL A 195 -61.56 -5.63 1.73
C VAL A 195 -62.15 -6.16 0.42
N ASN A 196 -63.01 -7.18 0.55
CA ASN A 196 -64.06 -7.57 -0.40
C ASN A 196 -65.25 -8.11 0.38
#